data_AF-A0A851M5B0-F1
#
_entry.id   AF-A0A851M5B0-F1
#
_cell.length_a   1.000
_cell.length_b   1.000
_cell.length_c   1.000
_cell.angle_alpha   90.00
_cell.angle_beta   90.00
_cell.angle_gamma   90.00
#
_symmetry.space_group_name_H-M   'P 1'
#
loop_
_entity.id
_entity.type
_entity.pdbx_description
1 polymer ?
#
loop_
_entity_poly.entity_id
_entity_poly.type
_entity_poly.pdbx_seq_one_letter_code
_entity_poly.pdbx_strand_id
1 'polypeptide(L)' 'FPSDLLLTSSTGELWRMVRIGGQPLGFDECGIVAQIAEPLAAADISAYYISTFNFDHALV' A
#
# COMPACT_ATOMS: atom_id res chain seq x y z
N PHE A 1 -21.55 -7.32 -0.91
CA PHE A 1 -21.74 -7.99 0.39
C PHE A 1 -23.07 -7.52 0.98
N PRO A 2 -23.86 -8.37 1.66
CA PRO A 2 -25.02 -7.92 2.44
C PRO A 2 -24.65 -6.83 3.44
N SER A 3 -25.59 -5.93 3.75
CA SER A 3 -25.38 -4.84 4.71
C SER A 3 -24.99 -5.38 6.10
N ASP A 4 -24.22 -4.58 6.86
CA ASP A 4 -23.81 -4.83 8.26
C ASP A 4 -22.93 -6.07 8.50
N LEU A 5 -22.41 -6.71 7.45
CA LEU A 5 -21.46 -7.83 7.56
C LEU A 5 -19.99 -7.41 7.46
N LEU A 6 -19.69 -6.34 6.73
CA LEU A 6 -18.34 -5.82 6.62
C LEU A 6 -18.12 -4.72 7.66
N LEU A 7 -17.19 -4.95 8.57
CA LEU A 7 -16.84 -4.01 9.62
C LEU A 7 -15.62 -3.19 9.21
N THR A 8 -15.65 -1.88 9.45
CA THR A 8 -14.56 -0.95 9.14
C THR A 8 -14.38 0.06 10.27
N SER A 9 -13.14 0.51 10.48
CA SER A 9 -12.81 1.63 11.37
C SER A 9 -12.79 2.99 10.65
N SER A 10 -13.05 3.02 9.33
CA SER A 10 -13.05 4.25 8.53
C SER A 10 -14.19 5.20 8.94
N THR A 11 -13.88 6.48 9.12
CA THR A 11 -14.86 7.53 9.46
C THR A 11 -15.38 8.32 8.25
N GLY A 12 -15.18 7.81 7.02
CA GLY A 12 -15.68 8.40 5.78
C GLY A 12 -14.62 8.58 4.69
N GLU A 13 -13.34 8.60 5.06
CA GLU A 13 -12.23 8.57 4.11
C GLU A 13 -11.83 7.13 3.79
N LEU A 14 -11.53 6.88 2.51
CA LEU A 14 -11.11 5.59 1.99
C LEU A 14 -9.71 5.71 1.40
N TRP A 15 -9.01 4.58 1.36
CA TRP A 15 -7.63 4.50 0.89
C TRP A 15 -7.52 4.57 -0.63
N ARG A 16 -6.49 5.26 -1.12
CA ARG A 16 -6.08 5.28 -2.53
C ARG A 16 -4.86 4.39 -2.74
N MET A 17 -4.85 3.66 -3.84
CA MET A 17 -3.77 2.74 -4.17
C MET A 17 -2.71 3.40 -5.05
N VAL A 18 -1.45 3.29 -4.63
CA VAL A 18 -0.25 3.55 -5.42
C VAL A 18 0.38 2.21 -5.77
N ARG A 19 0.34 1.85 -7.05
CA ARG A 19 1.02 0.66 -7.57
C ARG A 19 2.47 0.98 -7.89
N ILE A 20 3.37 0.12 -7.43
CA ILE A 20 4.82 0.27 -7.53
C ILE A 20 5.36 -0.82 -8.45
N GLY A 21 6.22 -0.40 -9.38
CA GLY A 21 6.82 -1.25 -10.40
C GLY A 21 6.19 -1.09 -11.79
N GLY A 22 7.00 -0.72 -12.79
CA GLY A 22 6.61 -0.69 -14.20
C GLY A 22 6.76 -2.04 -14.92
N GLN A 23 7.47 -2.99 -14.30
CA GLN A 23 7.69 -4.38 -14.71
C GLN A 23 7.66 -5.27 -13.45
N PRO A 24 7.54 -6.61 -13.59
CA PRO A 24 7.60 -7.51 -12.44
C PRO A 24 8.87 -7.30 -11.60
N LEU A 25 8.69 -7.04 -10.31
CA LEU A 25 9.79 -6.70 -9.38
C LEU A 25 10.64 -7.92 -9.00
N GLY A 26 10.08 -9.13 -9.07
CA GLY A 26 10.74 -10.33 -8.58
C GLY A 26 10.94 -10.29 -7.06
N PHE A 27 11.93 -11.04 -6.55
CA PHE A 27 12.16 -11.19 -5.11
C PHE A 27 13.60 -10.86 -4.68
N ASP A 28 14.48 -10.56 -5.62
CA ASP A 28 15.91 -10.32 -5.35
C ASP A 28 16.24 -8.83 -5.19
N GLU A 29 15.42 -7.93 -5.76
CA GLU A 29 15.61 -6.49 -5.65
C GLU A 29 15.22 -5.99 -4.25
N CYS A 30 16.18 -5.39 -3.54
CA CYS A 30 16.00 -4.87 -2.20
C CYS A 30 15.79 -3.34 -2.21
N GLY A 31 15.13 -2.82 -1.17
CA GLY A 31 14.98 -1.38 -0.96
C GLY A 31 13.75 -0.73 -1.60
N ILE A 32 12.94 -1.49 -2.35
CA ILE A 32 11.69 -1.00 -2.97
C ILE A 32 10.73 -0.44 -1.89
N VAL A 33 10.48 -1.22 -0.83
CA VAL A 33 9.63 -0.79 0.28
C VAL A 33 10.21 0.44 1.00
N ALA A 34 11.54 0.47 1.20
CA ALA A 34 12.20 1.59 1.89
C ALA A 34 12.02 2.91 1.13
N GLN A 35 12.20 2.90 -0.19
CA GLN A 35 12.02 4.08 -1.06
C GLN A 35 10.60 4.67 -1.01
N ILE A 36 9.59 3.88 -0.61
CA ILE A 36 8.21 4.32 -0.50
C ILE A 36 7.86 4.69 0.96
N ALA A 37 8.24 3.84 1.92
CA ALA A 37 7.90 4.04 3.33
C ALA A 37 8.64 5.22 3.96
N GLU A 38 9.91 5.44 3.63
CA GLU A 38 10.71 6.54 4.18
C GLU A 38 10.11 7.93 3.91
N PRO A 39 9.80 8.33 2.65
CA PRO A 39 9.20 9.63 2.39
C PRO A 39 7.78 9.78 2.96
N LEU A 40 7.00 8.69 3.00
CA LEU A 40 5.66 8.72 3.62
C LEU A 40 5.75 8.93 5.13
N ALA A 41 6.69 8.26 5.81
CA ALA A 41 6.96 8.46 7.22
C ALA A 41 7.46 9.89 7.51
N ALA A 42 8.34 10.43 6.66
CA ALA A 42 8.81 11.81 6.78
C ALA A 42 7.68 12.84 6.61
N ALA A 43 6.62 12.49 5.88
CA ALA A 43 5.42 13.31 5.70
C ALA A 43 4.30 13.03 6.72
N ASP A 44 4.52 12.13 7.69
CA ASP A 44 3.50 11.65 8.65
C ASP A 44 2.24 11.08 7.97
N ILE A 45 2.42 10.44 6.81
CA ILE A 45 1.33 9.79 6.06
C ILE A 45 1.31 8.30 6.42
N SER A 46 0.19 7.84 6.98
CA SER A 46 -0.03 6.42 7.22
C SER A 46 -0.21 5.67 5.91
N ALA A 47 0.40 4.50 5.78
CA ALA A 47 0.28 3.67 4.60
C ALA A 47 0.21 2.17 4.95
N TYR A 48 -0.69 1.43 4.28
CA TYR A 48 -0.60 -0.03 4.24
C TYR A 48 0.17 -0.47 3.01
N TYR A 49 1.12 -1.40 3.17
CA TYR A 49 1.93 -1.90 2.07
C TYR A 49 1.67 -3.39 1.84
N ILE A 50 1.35 -3.75 0.60
CA ILE A 50 1.03 -5.13 0.20
C ILE A 50 1.85 -5.49 -1.04
N SER A 51 2.80 -6.40 -0.87
CA SER A 51 3.54 -7.02 -1.97
C SER A 51 2.73 -8.17 -2.57
N THR A 52 2.63 -8.17 -3.89
CA THR A 52 2.08 -9.29 -4.67
C THR A 52 3.21 -9.99 -5.41
N PHE A 53 2.89 -11.05 -6.16
CA PHE A 53 3.91 -11.81 -6.89
C PHE A 53 4.76 -10.96 -7.86
N ASN A 54 4.17 -9.93 -8.47
CA ASN A 54 4.86 -9.12 -9.48
C ASN A 54 5.02 -7.64 -9.08
N PHE A 55 4.15 -7.11 -8.22
CA PHE A 55 4.06 -5.68 -7.96
C PHE A 55 3.80 -5.40 -6.49
N ASP A 56 4.23 -4.23 -6.07
CA ASP A 56 3.96 -3.72 -4.75
C ASP A 56 2.84 -2.68 -4.78
N HIS A 57 2.10 -2.58 -3.69
CA HIS A 57 0.97 -1.66 -3.57
C HIS A 57 1.01 -0.96 -2.22
N ALA A 58 1.07 0.37 -2.24
CA ALA A 58 0.85 1.19 -1.05
C ALA A 58 -0.58 1.75 -1.06
N LEU A 59 -1.28 1.67 0.05
CA LEU A 59 -2.59 2.26 0.29
C LEU A 59 -2.40 3.46 1.22
N VAL A 60 -2.74 4.66 0.76
CA VAL A 60 -2.62 5.95 1.49
C VAL A 60 -3.93 6.70 1.55
#